data_AF-A0A8T0HUF7-F1
#
_entry.id   AF-A0A8T0HUF7-F1
#
_cell.length_a   1.000
_cell.length_b   1.000
_cell.length_c   1.000
_cell.angle_alpha   90.00
_cell.angle_beta   90.00
_cell.angle_gamma   90.00
#
_symmetry.space_group_name_H-M   'P 1'
#
loop_
_entity.id
_entity.type
_entity.pdbx_description
1 polymer ?
#
loop_
_entity_poly.entity_id
_entity_poly.type
_entity_poly.pdbx_seq_one_letter_code
_entity_poly.pdbx_strand_id
1 'polypeptide(L)'
;MVRDAHGRKMSKSLGNVIDPLEVINGVTLEELHKRLEQGNLDAREVEKAKAGEKADFPDGIAECGADALRFALVAYTAQAVNINLDILRVVGYRQWCNKLWNVIRFAMTNLGSDFVPSATIQPSSLPLSCQWILSVLNKAIDKTVTGLENFQFSDATSALHSWWLYELCDVFIEVIKPTMFGNDEAAKKATRDTLWLCLDTGLRMLHPFMLYLTEEL
;
A
#
# COMPACT_ATOMS: atom_id res chain seq x y z
N MET A 1 -13.43 15.87 8.24
CA MET A 1 -13.43 16.62 6.95
C MET A 1 -12.03 16.56 6.35
N VAL A 2 -11.90 16.30 5.05
CA VAL A 2 -10.58 16.32 4.37
C VAL A 2 -10.13 17.77 4.13
N ARG A 3 -8.85 18.01 4.33
CA ARG A 3 -8.15 19.30 4.26
C ARG A 3 -6.92 19.15 3.38
N ASP A 4 -6.38 20.27 2.93
CA ASP A 4 -5.08 20.25 2.27
C ASP A 4 -3.96 19.89 3.27
N ALA A 5 -2.75 19.67 2.75
CA ALA A 5 -1.58 19.30 3.56
C ALA A 5 -1.30 20.31 4.69
N HIS A 6 -1.69 21.57 4.50
CA HIS A 6 -1.50 22.69 5.43
C HIS A 6 -2.65 22.85 6.44
N GLY A 7 -3.65 21.96 6.41
CA GLY A 7 -4.80 21.99 7.33
C GLY A 7 -5.87 23.04 6.99
N ARG A 8 -5.84 23.63 5.79
CA ARG A 8 -6.92 24.51 5.32
C ARG A 8 -8.06 23.65 4.78
N LYS A 9 -9.28 24.15 4.93
CA LYS A 9 -10.45 23.50 4.32
C LYS A 9 -10.24 23.47 2.80
N MET A 10 -10.40 22.31 2.18
CA MET A 10 -10.45 22.25 0.71
C MET A 10 -11.76 22.85 0.23
N SER A 11 -11.70 23.85 -0.64
CA SER A 11 -12.89 24.42 -1.27
C SER A 11 -12.59 25.02 -2.63
N LYS A 12 -13.56 24.93 -3.55
CA LYS A 12 -13.45 25.51 -4.90
C LYS A 12 -13.12 27.01 -4.87
N SER A 13 -13.62 27.73 -3.84
CA SER A 13 -13.36 29.15 -3.64
C SER A 13 -11.91 29.50 -3.24
N LEU A 14 -11.13 28.54 -2.74
CA LEU A 14 -9.75 28.72 -2.30
C LEU A 14 -8.73 28.11 -3.29
N GLY A 15 -9.21 27.44 -4.34
CA GLY A 15 -8.35 26.82 -5.36
C GLY A 15 -7.52 25.63 -4.87
N ASN A 16 -7.64 25.23 -3.60
CA ASN A 16 -6.84 24.16 -2.99
C ASN A 16 -7.54 22.79 -3.04
N VAL A 17 -8.43 22.57 -4.00
CA VAL A 17 -9.10 21.27 -4.18
C VAL A 17 -8.20 20.36 -5.00
N ILE A 18 -7.90 19.17 -4.45
CA ILE A 18 -7.24 18.11 -5.21
C ILE A 18 -8.32 17.22 -5.83
N ASP A 19 -8.25 17.03 -7.15
CA ASP A 19 -9.13 16.06 -7.82
C ASP A 19 -8.57 14.65 -7.59
N PRO A 20 -9.35 13.68 -7.09
CA PRO A 20 -8.87 12.30 -6.97
C PRO A 20 -8.43 11.70 -8.31
N LEU A 21 -9.00 12.11 -9.45
CA LEU A 21 -8.58 11.63 -10.76
C LEU A 21 -7.20 12.14 -11.17
N GLU A 22 -6.84 13.36 -10.76
CA GLU A 22 -5.50 13.92 -10.96
C GLU A 22 -4.45 13.15 -10.14
N VAL A 23 -4.82 12.64 -8.96
CA VAL A 23 -3.95 11.78 -8.15
C VAL A 23 -3.83 10.37 -8.74
N ILE A 24 -4.94 9.82 -9.25
CA ILE A 24 -4.97 8.49 -9.83
C ILE A 24 -4.17 8.44 -11.13
N ASN A 25 -4.42 9.38 -12.05
CA ASN A 25 -3.87 9.39 -13.41
C ASN A 25 -2.60 10.24 -13.55
N GLY A 26 -2.27 11.05 -12.54
CA GLY A 26 -1.23 12.06 -12.65
C GLY A 26 -1.71 13.32 -13.39
N VAL A 27 -1.04 14.44 -13.14
CA VAL A 27 -1.30 15.71 -13.83
C VAL A 27 -0.07 16.60 -13.74
N THR A 28 0.22 17.33 -14.82
CA THR A 28 1.35 18.27 -14.85
C THR A 28 1.02 19.56 -14.08
N LEU A 29 2.05 20.28 -13.62
CA LEU A 29 1.86 21.59 -12.98
C LEU A 29 1.14 22.59 -13.91
N GLU A 30 1.41 22.53 -15.22
CA GLU A 30 0.79 23.42 -16.20
C GLU A 30 -0.72 23.16 -16.35
N GLU A 31 -1.13 21.89 -16.33
CA GLU A 31 -2.55 21.50 -16.35
C GLU A 31 -3.28 21.89 -15.06
N LEU A 32 -2.62 21.73 -13.89
CA LEU A 32 -3.15 22.21 -12.61
C LEU A 32 -3.41 23.72 -12.63
N HIS A 33 -2.43 24.50 -13.11
CA HIS A 33 -2.57 25.95 -13.25
C HIS A 33 -3.68 26.33 -14.24
N LYS A 34 -3.77 25.65 -15.38
CA LYS A 34 -4.81 25.90 -16.39
C LYS A 34 -6.22 25.67 -15.83
N ARG A 35 -6.39 24.65 -14.98
CA ARG A 35 -7.66 24.38 -14.29
C ARG A 35 -8.04 25.51 -13.34
N LEU A 36 -7.07 26.07 -12.60
CA LEU A 36 -7.32 27.23 -11.74
C LEU A 36 -7.77 28.46 -12.54
N GLU A 37 -7.15 28.70 -13.70
CA GLU A 37 -7.49 29.82 -14.60
C GLU A 37 -8.87 29.69 -15.25
N GLN A 38 -9.32 28.45 -15.52
CA GLN A 38 -10.65 28.17 -16.04
C GLN A 38 -11.74 28.23 -14.95
N GLY A 39 -11.34 28.22 -13.68
CA GLY A 39 -12.24 28.27 -12.54
C GLY A 39 -12.85 29.65 -12.31
N ASN A 40 -13.96 29.69 -11.58
CA ASN A 40 -14.59 30.94 -11.14
C ASN A 40 -13.99 31.41 -9.80
N LEU A 41 -12.69 31.72 -9.80
CA LEU A 41 -11.94 32.20 -8.63
C LEU A 41 -11.56 33.68 -8.79
N ASP A 42 -11.43 34.38 -7.66
CA ASP A 42 -10.82 35.71 -7.66
C ASP A 42 -9.35 35.62 -8.10
N ALA A 43 -8.88 36.59 -8.89
CA ALA A 43 -7.53 36.60 -9.43
C ALA A 43 -6.43 36.47 -8.34
N ARG A 44 -6.67 37.01 -7.12
CA ARG A 44 -5.73 36.89 -6.01
C ARG A 44 -5.66 35.46 -5.46
N GLU A 45 -6.79 34.76 -5.41
CA GLU A 45 -6.83 33.37 -4.96
C GLU A 45 -6.24 32.42 -6.01
N VAL A 46 -6.37 32.74 -7.31
CA VAL A 46 -5.68 31.99 -8.38
C VAL A 46 -4.16 32.06 -8.21
N GLU A 47 -3.59 33.25 -8.06
CA GLU A 47 -2.14 33.41 -7.90
C GLU A 47 -1.62 32.73 -6.62
N LYS A 48 -2.39 32.81 -5.53
CA LYS A 48 -2.08 32.12 -4.28
C LYS A 48 -2.15 30.60 -4.42
N ALA A 49 -3.15 30.07 -5.13
CA ALA A 49 -3.31 28.65 -5.36
C ALA A 49 -2.18 28.09 -6.24
N LYS A 50 -1.83 28.79 -7.34
CA LYS A 50 -0.67 28.43 -8.19
C LYS A 50 0.65 28.40 -7.40
N ALA A 51 0.88 29.41 -6.55
CA ALA A 51 2.08 29.42 -5.70
C ALA A 51 2.11 28.24 -4.73
N GLY A 52 0.95 27.84 -4.19
CA GLY A 52 0.80 26.66 -3.35
C GLY A 52 1.03 25.36 -4.12
N GLU A 53 0.37 25.18 -5.26
CA GLU A 53 0.55 23.99 -6.12
C GLU A 53 2.00 23.84 -6.57
N LYS A 54 2.68 24.93 -6.94
CA LYS A 54 4.11 24.88 -7.29
C LYS A 54 5.02 24.52 -6.12
N ALA A 55 4.66 24.91 -4.90
CA ALA A 55 5.43 24.58 -3.70
C ALA A 55 5.23 23.12 -3.28
N ASP A 56 3.99 22.64 -3.32
CA ASP A 56 3.62 21.29 -2.91
C ASP A 56 3.95 20.25 -4.01
N PHE A 57 3.79 20.64 -5.28
CA PHE A 57 3.87 19.78 -6.48
C PHE A 57 4.68 20.47 -7.60
N PRO A 58 6.01 20.67 -7.41
CA PRO A 58 6.84 21.43 -8.36
C PRO A 58 6.84 20.87 -9.78
N ASP A 59 6.67 19.55 -9.92
CA ASP A 59 6.60 18.84 -11.20
C ASP A 59 5.18 18.38 -11.55
N GLY A 60 4.17 18.83 -10.80
CA GLY A 60 2.81 18.30 -10.82
C GLY A 60 2.59 17.12 -9.87
N ILE A 61 1.41 16.51 -9.96
CA ILE A 61 1.06 15.33 -9.14
C ILE A 61 1.44 14.08 -9.92
N ALA A 62 2.29 13.25 -9.33
CA ALA A 62 2.66 11.97 -9.91
C ALA A 62 1.46 11.01 -9.96
N GLU A 63 1.35 10.24 -11.04
CA GLU A 63 0.38 9.15 -11.15
C GLU A 63 0.55 8.14 -10.01
N CYS A 64 -0.47 7.97 -9.18
CA CYS A 64 -0.43 7.07 -8.02
C CYS A 64 -1.29 5.81 -8.16
N GLY A 65 -2.31 5.83 -9.01
CA GLY A 65 -3.30 4.76 -9.10
C GLY A 65 -4.34 4.78 -7.96
N ALA A 66 -5.45 4.08 -8.19
CA ALA A 66 -6.61 4.07 -7.28
C ALA A 66 -6.32 3.43 -5.93
N ASP A 67 -5.54 2.34 -5.91
CA ASP A 67 -5.27 1.58 -4.67
C ASP A 67 -4.34 2.34 -3.71
N ALA A 68 -3.34 3.04 -4.23
CA ALA A 68 -2.48 3.87 -3.40
C ALA A 68 -3.28 5.00 -2.72
N LEU A 69 -4.17 5.66 -3.48
CA LEU A 69 -5.06 6.70 -2.97
C LEU A 69 -6.03 6.12 -1.92
N ARG A 70 -6.68 4.99 -2.23
CA ARG A 70 -7.61 4.33 -1.33
C ARG A 70 -6.95 3.95 -0.01
N PHE A 71 -5.80 3.28 -0.08
CA PHE A 71 -5.06 2.86 1.11
C PHE A 71 -4.63 4.07 1.96
N ALA A 72 -4.15 5.14 1.33
CA ALA A 72 -3.78 6.37 2.03
C ALA A 72 -4.95 6.97 2.81
N LEU A 73 -6.11 7.12 2.16
CA LEU A 73 -7.30 7.70 2.77
C LEU A 73 -7.80 6.87 3.95
N VAL A 74 -7.75 5.54 3.83
CA VAL A 74 -8.12 4.65 4.94
C VAL A 74 -7.11 4.74 6.09
N ALA A 75 -5.81 4.79 5.79
CA ALA A 75 -4.76 4.95 6.80
C ALA A 75 -4.89 6.26 7.58
N TYR A 76 -5.44 7.33 6.98
CA TYR A 76 -5.69 8.60 7.65
C TYR A 76 -6.85 8.59 8.65
N THR A 77 -7.69 7.54 8.67
CA THR A 77 -8.90 7.49 9.53
C THR A 77 -8.62 7.54 11.04
N ALA A 78 -7.37 7.34 11.48
CA ALA A 78 -6.98 7.59 12.86
C ALA A 78 -7.19 9.06 13.30
N GLN A 79 -7.28 10.01 12.35
CA GLN A 79 -7.52 11.42 12.65
C GLN A 79 -9.04 11.67 12.82
N ALA A 80 -9.51 11.72 14.07
CA ALA A 80 -10.93 11.70 14.42
C ALA A 80 -11.80 12.88 13.93
N VAL A 81 -11.22 13.97 13.42
CA VAL A 81 -12.01 15.18 13.06
C VAL A 81 -11.61 15.78 11.71
N ASN A 82 -10.31 15.88 11.44
CA ASN A 82 -9.77 16.51 10.24
C ASN A 82 -8.67 15.62 9.66
N ILE A 83 -8.74 15.35 8.35
CA ILE A 83 -7.72 14.60 7.63
C ILE A 83 -6.94 15.60 6.78
N ASN A 84 -5.68 15.84 7.12
CA ASN A 84 -4.78 16.63 6.25
C ASN A 84 -4.24 15.68 5.18
N LEU A 85 -4.75 15.82 3.95
CA LEU A 85 -4.33 15.00 2.83
C LEU A 85 -2.99 15.50 2.31
N ASP A 86 -1.96 14.69 2.50
CA ASP A 86 -0.64 14.88 1.91
C ASP A 86 -0.46 13.91 0.74
N ILE A 87 -0.36 14.46 -0.48
CA ILE A 87 -0.21 13.67 -1.70
C ILE A 87 1.14 12.95 -1.74
N LEU A 88 2.18 13.47 -1.07
CA LEU A 88 3.46 12.75 -0.97
C LEU A 88 3.30 11.42 -0.21
N ARG A 89 2.36 11.34 0.74
CA ARG A 89 2.04 10.08 1.40
C ARG A 89 1.38 9.09 0.43
N VAL A 90 0.51 9.56 -0.47
CA VAL A 90 -0.10 8.74 -1.52
C VAL A 90 0.97 8.21 -2.48
N VAL A 91 1.93 9.05 -2.87
CA VAL A 91 3.11 8.65 -3.66
C VAL A 91 3.91 7.57 -2.94
N GLY A 92 4.09 7.68 -1.61
CA GLY A 92 4.72 6.63 -0.80
C GLY A 92 3.98 5.29 -0.90
N TYR A 93 2.65 5.29 -0.84
CA TYR A 93 1.86 4.05 -1.01
C TYR A 93 1.92 3.51 -2.45
N ARG A 94 2.04 4.34 -3.48
CA ARG A 94 2.33 3.88 -4.85
C ARG A 94 3.67 3.14 -4.93
N GLN A 95 4.72 3.69 -4.30
CA GLN A 95 6.02 3.02 -4.23
C GLN A 95 5.92 1.68 -3.48
N TRP A 96 5.08 1.62 -2.44
CA TRP A 96 4.78 0.37 -1.75
C TRP A 96 4.04 -0.64 -2.64
N CYS A 97 3.05 -0.22 -3.45
CA CYS A 97 2.42 -1.09 -4.46
C CYS A 97 3.47 -1.71 -5.42
N ASN A 98 4.44 -0.91 -5.88
CA ASN A 98 5.55 -1.42 -6.69
C ASN A 98 6.42 -2.44 -5.94
N LYS A 99 6.61 -2.27 -4.62
CA LYS A 99 7.31 -3.26 -3.78
C LYS A 99 6.52 -4.57 -3.71
N LEU A 100 5.20 -4.52 -3.53
CA LEU A 100 4.32 -5.71 -3.54
C LEU A 100 4.43 -6.46 -4.88
N TRP A 101 4.33 -5.76 -6.00
CA TRP A 101 4.50 -6.35 -7.34
C TRP A 101 5.84 -7.08 -7.49
N ASN A 102 6.93 -6.44 -7.08
CA ASN A 102 8.27 -7.03 -7.17
C ASN A 102 8.42 -8.27 -6.29
N VAL A 103 7.81 -8.27 -5.10
CA VAL A 103 7.83 -9.39 -4.16
C VAL A 103 7.05 -10.58 -4.71
N ILE A 104 5.86 -10.36 -5.28
CA ILE A 104 5.11 -11.44 -5.94
C ILE A 104 5.87 -11.99 -7.13
N ARG A 105 6.44 -11.13 -7.98
CA ARG A 105 7.28 -11.58 -9.11
C ARG A 105 8.47 -12.42 -8.66
N PHE A 106 9.16 -12.00 -7.59
CA PHE A 106 10.23 -12.77 -6.97
C PHE A 106 9.70 -14.14 -6.52
N ALA A 107 8.58 -14.17 -5.80
CA ALA A 107 8.01 -15.41 -5.31
C ALA A 107 7.60 -16.36 -6.44
N MET A 108 6.86 -15.89 -7.45
CA MET A 108 6.44 -16.71 -8.59
C MET A 108 7.62 -17.34 -9.33
N THR A 109 8.68 -16.57 -9.54
CA THR A 109 9.94 -17.08 -10.14
C THR A 109 10.54 -18.23 -9.32
N ASN A 110 10.46 -18.12 -8.00
CA ASN A 110 11.08 -19.04 -7.07
C ASN A 110 10.21 -20.26 -6.70
N LEU A 111 8.89 -20.13 -6.82
CA LEU A 111 7.94 -21.24 -6.71
C LEU A 111 8.10 -22.18 -7.91
N GLY A 112 8.19 -21.62 -9.13
CA GLY A 112 8.31 -22.37 -10.38
C GLY A 112 6.95 -22.75 -10.97
N SER A 113 6.91 -23.07 -12.26
CA SER A 113 5.67 -23.35 -13.01
C SER A 113 4.90 -24.57 -12.53
N ASP A 114 5.61 -25.56 -12.00
CA ASP A 114 5.04 -26.85 -11.61
C ASP A 114 4.74 -26.89 -10.10
N PHE A 115 4.81 -25.74 -9.43
CA PHE A 115 4.53 -25.64 -8.01
C PHE A 115 3.05 -25.90 -7.74
N VAL A 116 2.80 -26.85 -6.84
CA VAL A 116 1.47 -27.13 -6.31
C VAL A 116 1.53 -26.94 -4.80
N PRO A 117 0.75 -26.01 -4.22
CA PRO A 117 0.76 -25.78 -2.79
C PRO A 117 0.22 -27.01 -2.05
N SER A 118 0.85 -27.32 -0.92
CA SER A 118 0.40 -28.42 -0.07
C SER A 118 -0.97 -28.12 0.54
N ALA A 119 -1.89 -29.08 0.49
CA ALA A 119 -3.23 -28.95 1.06
C ALA A 119 -3.21 -28.77 2.60
N THR A 120 -2.15 -29.19 3.26
CA THR A 120 -1.99 -29.02 4.71
C THR A 120 -0.53 -28.77 5.02
N ILE A 121 -0.29 -27.76 5.86
CA ILE A 121 1.01 -27.44 6.41
C ILE A 121 1.00 -27.82 7.89
N GLN A 122 1.99 -28.59 8.33
CA GLN A 122 2.19 -28.95 9.74
C GLN A 122 3.31 -28.08 10.31
N PRO A 123 3.00 -27.01 11.09
CA PRO A 123 4.02 -26.06 11.51
C PRO A 123 5.19 -26.69 12.28
N SER A 124 4.93 -27.69 13.13
CA SER A 124 5.95 -28.34 13.94
C SER A 124 7.05 -29.05 13.13
N SER A 125 6.79 -29.41 11.88
CA SER A 125 7.77 -30.05 10.99
C SER A 125 8.50 -29.06 10.08
N LEU A 126 8.19 -27.77 10.14
CA LEU A 126 8.80 -26.76 9.28
C LEU A 126 10.14 -26.26 9.84
N PRO A 127 11.02 -25.69 8.99
CA PRO A 127 12.16 -24.92 9.45
C PRO A 127 11.74 -23.79 10.41
N LEU A 128 12.62 -23.42 11.34
CA LEU A 128 12.33 -22.41 12.36
C LEU A 128 11.89 -21.05 11.77
N SER A 129 12.51 -20.61 10.67
CA SER A 129 12.14 -19.40 9.95
C SER A 129 10.69 -19.45 9.44
N CYS A 130 10.26 -20.62 8.96
CA CYS A 130 8.91 -20.86 8.48
C CYS A 130 7.89 -20.91 9.65
N GLN A 131 8.26 -21.53 10.77
CA GLN A 131 7.42 -21.52 11.97
C GLN A 131 7.21 -20.09 12.51
N TRP A 132 8.30 -19.32 12.55
CA TRP A 132 8.29 -17.94 13.01
C TRP A 132 7.37 -17.08 12.15
N ILE A 133 7.53 -17.10 10.82
CA ILE A 133 6.74 -16.22 9.96
C ILE A 133 5.24 -16.56 10.00
N LEU A 134 4.87 -17.84 10.16
CA LEU A 134 3.47 -18.24 10.31
C LEU A 134 2.87 -17.75 11.64
N SER A 135 3.67 -17.75 12.72
CA SER A 135 3.26 -17.14 13.99
C SER A 135 3.06 -15.63 13.86
N VAL A 136 3.94 -14.94 13.14
CA VAL A 136 3.83 -13.50 12.87
C VAL A 136 2.64 -13.19 11.97
N LEU A 137 2.41 -14.00 10.93
CA LEU A 137 1.24 -13.90 10.05
C LEU A 137 -0.05 -14.00 10.86
N ASN A 138 -0.15 -14.99 11.76
CA ASN A 138 -1.35 -15.17 12.58
C ASN A 138 -1.64 -13.95 13.47
N LYS A 139 -0.59 -13.30 14.01
CA LYS A 139 -0.73 -12.04 14.76
C LYS A 139 -1.18 -10.87 13.87
N ALA A 140 -0.70 -10.82 12.62
CA ALA A 140 -1.15 -9.82 11.66
C ALA A 140 -2.63 -10.02 11.29
N ILE A 141 -3.04 -11.25 11.02
CA ILE A 141 -4.45 -11.62 10.78
C ILE A 141 -5.33 -11.14 11.93
N ASP A 142 -4.99 -11.52 13.17
CA ASP A 142 -5.76 -11.16 14.36
C ASP A 142 -5.95 -9.64 14.50
N LYS A 143 -4.86 -8.88 14.33
CA LYS A 143 -4.91 -7.40 14.37
C LYS A 143 -5.74 -6.81 13.24
N THR A 144 -5.58 -7.31 12.02
CA THR A 144 -6.34 -6.81 10.86
C THR A 144 -7.83 -7.12 10.99
N VAL A 145 -8.19 -8.34 11.37
CA VAL A 145 -9.58 -8.75 11.59
C VAL A 145 -10.21 -7.93 12.73
N THR A 146 -9.55 -7.85 13.87
CA THR A 146 -10.02 -7.05 15.02
C THR A 146 -10.20 -5.58 14.64
N GLY A 147 -9.26 -5.01 13.87
CA GLY A 147 -9.35 -3.63 13.40
C GLY A 147 -10.52 -3.41 12.44
N LEU A 148 -10.80 -4.37 11.55
CA LEU A 148 -11.96 -4.32 10.66
C LEU A 148 -13.29 -4.44 11.42
N GLU A 149 -13.39 -5.37 12.36
CA GLU A 149 -14.60 -5.61 13.17
C GLU A 149 -14.95 -4.41 14.06
N ASN A 150 -13.94 -3.71 14.59
CA ASN A 150 -14.12 -2.54 15.44
C ASN A 150 -14.14 -1.21 14.66
N PHE A 151 -14.18 -1.23 13.32
CA PHE A 151 -14.11 -0.04 12.47
C PHE A 151 -12.84 0.81 12.67
N GLN A 152 -11.78 0.21 13.20
CA GLN A 152 -10.45 0.79 13.37
C GLN A 152 -9.61 0.58 12.11
N PHE A 153 -10.06 1.14 10.99
CA PHE A 153 -9.45 0.88 9.69
C PHE A 153 -7.98 1.33 9.59
N SER A 154 -7.61 2.42 10.26
CA SER A 154 -6.21 2.87 10.32
C SER A 154 -5.30 1.83 10.98
N ASP A 155 -5.76 1.18 12.05
CA ASP A 155 -5.01 0.12 12.74
C ASP A 155 -4.87 -1.11 11.84
N ALA A 156 -5.95 -1.49 11.14
CA ALA A 156 -5.92 -2.58 10.17
C ALA A 156 -4.93 -2.32 9.02
N THR A 157 -4.93 -1.12 8.44
CA THR A 157 -3.95 -0.74 7.40
C THR A 157 -2.52 -0.71 7.93
N SER A 158 -2.31 -0.27 9.17
CA SER A 158 -0.99 -0.24 9.79
C SER A 158 -0.45 -1.65 10.02
N ALA A 159 -1.29 -2.57 10.51
CA ALA A 159 -0.94 -3.98 10.68
C ALA A 159 -0.53 -4.62 9.34
N LEU A 160 -1.29 -4.37 8.27
CA LEU A 160 -1.00 -4.90 6.94
C LEU A 160 0.29 -4.33 6.35
N HIS A 161 0.46 -3.01 6.44
CA HIS A 161 1.66 -2.36 5.94
C HIS A 161 2.92 -2.89 6.66
N SER A 162 2.85 -3.02 7.99
CA SER A 162 3.95 -3.60 8.78
C SER A 162 4.23 -5.06 8.46
N TRP A 163 3.19 -5.89 8.31
CA TRP A 163 3.32 -7.29 7.91
C TRP A 163 4.04 -7.44 6.58
N TRP A 164 3.55 -6.74 5.53
CA TRP A 164 4.13 -6.83 4.20
C TRP A 164 5.55 -6.26 4.17
N LEU A 165 5.74 -5.05 4.69
CA LEU A 165 7.00 -4.34 4.57
C LEU A 165 8.09 -4.97 5.45
N TYR A 166 7.85 -5.04 6.76
CA TYR A 166 8.91 -5.35 7.72
C TYR A 166 9.08 -6.86 7.95
N GLU A 167 7.97 -7.59 8.10
CA GLU A 167 8.05 -9.01 8.47
C GLU A 167 8.31 -9.90 7.25
N LEU A 168 7.55 -9.69 6.18
CA LEU A 168 7.65 -10.50 4.97
C LEU A 168 8.82 -10.05 4.08
N CYS A 169 8.85 -8.79 3.65
CA CYS A 169 9.84 -8.33 2.67
C CYS A 169 11.24 -8.15 3.27
N ASP A 170 11.35 -7.40 4.36
CA ASP A 170 12.66 -7.03 4.91
C ASP A 170 13.33 -8.21 5.65
N VAL A 171 12.53 -9.13 6.22
CA VAL A 171 13.05 -10.26 7.00
C VAL A 171 12.84 -11.61 6.31
N PHE A 172 11.61 -12.10 6.16
CA PHE A 172 11.39 -13.49 5.77
C PHE A 172 11.95 -13.81 4.38
N ILE A 173 11.69 -12.96 3.38
CA ILE A 173 12.19 -13.15 2.01
C ILE A 173 13.72 -13.21 1.97
N GLU A 174 14.40 -12.39 2.77
CA GLU A 174 15.86 -12.40 2.84
C GLU A 174 16.38 -13.67 3.53
N VAL A 175 15.74 -14.07 4.64
CA VAL A 175 16.12 -15.25 5.42
C VAL A 175 15.98 -16.55 4.63
N ILE A 176 15.00 -16.66 3.73
CA ILE A 176 14.76 -17.90 2.99
C ILE A 176 15.65 -18.09 1.75
N LYS A 177 16.33 -17.05 1.26
CA LYS A 177 17.17 -17.13 0.04
C LYS A 177 18.17 -18.29 0.08
N PRO A 178 18.97 -18.50 1.17
CA PRO A 178 19.92 -19.61 1.22
C PRO A 178 19.25 -20.99 1.11
N THR A 179 18.08 -21.17 1.72
CA THR A 179 17.32 -22.43 1.62
C THR A 179 16.77 -22.62 0.21
N MET A 180 16.24 -21.57 -0.40
CA MET A 180 15.68 -21.61 -1.75
C MET A 180 16.70 -21.98 -2.82
N PHE A 181 17.95 -21.53 -2.66
CA PHE A 181 19.07 -21.86 -3.56
C PHE A 181 19.96 -23.02 -3.09
N GLY A 182 19.59 -23.70 -2.00
CA GLY A 182 20.34 -24.81 -1.43
C GLY A 182 20.15 -26.13 -2.20
N ASN A 183 20.51 -27.26 -1.58
CA ASN A 183 20.33 -28.60 -2.16
C ASN A 183 19.31 -29.46 -1.39
N ASP A 184 18.79 -28.98 -0.25
CA ASP A 184 17.80 -29.70 0.54
C ASP A 184 16.40 -29.46 -0.03
N GLU A 185 15.94 -30.42 -0.83
CA GLU A 185 14.63 -30.35 -1.49
C GLU A 185 13.45 -30.36 -0.51
N ALA A 186 13.58 -31.02 0.65
CA ALA A 186 12.53 -31.02 1.67
C ALA A 186 12.40 -29.63 2.30
N ALA A 187 13.53 -29.00 2.66
CA ALA A 187 13.54 -27.65 3.21
C ALA A 187 13.07 -26.61 2.18
N LYS A 188 13.45 -26.74 0.90
CA LYS A 188 12.93 -25.89 -0.19
C LYS A 188 11.42 -26.00 -0.32
N LYS A 189 10.90 -27.23 -0.37
CA LYS A 189 9.46 -27.45 -0.49
C LYS A 189 8.70 -26.81 0.68
N ALA A 190 9.14 -27.06 1.91
CA ALA A 190 8.55 -26.46 3.11
C ALA A 190 8.57 -24.92 3.07
N THR A 191 9.68 -24.35 2.58
CA THR A 191 9.84 -22.90 2.42
C THR A 191 8.92 -22.33 1.35
N ARG A 192 8.78 -23.00 0.20
CA ARG A 192 7.86 -22.62 -0.88
C ARG A 192 6.41 -22.67 -0.44
N ASP A 193 6.00 -23.75 0.24
CA ASP A 193 4.67 -23.90 0.82
C ASP A 193 4.37 -22.76 1.81
N THR A 194 5.33 -22.42 2.66
CA THR A 194 5.19 -21.33 3.64
C THR A 194 5.10 -19.97 2.96
N LEU A 195 5.97 -19.70 1.97
CA LEU A 195 5.95 -18.46 1.20
C LEU A 195 4.60 -18.30 0.48
N TRP A 196 4.11 -19.34 -0.17
CA TRP A 196 2.80 -19.33 -0.83
C TRP A 196 1.68 -18.95 0.15
N LEU A 197 1.62 -19.62 1.31
CA LEU A 197 0.60 -19.33 2.33
C LEU A 197 0.67 -17.88 2.81
N CYS A 198 1.87 -17.35 3.05
CA CYS A 198 2.07 -15.95 3.44
C CYS A 198 1.57 -14.96 2.39
N LEU A 199 1.79 -15.25 1.10
CA LEU A 199 1.37 -14.38 0.00
C LEU A 199 -0.14 -14.43 -0.22
N ASP A 200 -0.71 -15.63 -0.36
CA ASP A 200 -2.16 -15.82 -0.55
C ASP A 200 -2.95 -15.19 0.61
N THR A 201 -2.53 -15.45 1.86
CA THR A 201 -3.19 -14.85 3.03
C THR A 201 -2.97 -13.34 3.09
N GLY A 202 -1.74 -12.87 2.81
CA GLY A 202 -1.40 -11.45 2.78
C GLY A 202 -2.22 -10.65 1.77
N LEU A 203 -2.42 -11.20 0.57
CA LEU A 203 -3.20 -10.57 -0.51
C LEU A 203 -4.68 -10.54 -0.17
N ARG A 204 -5.24 -11.64 0.37
CA ARG A 204 -6.64 -11.69 0.84
C ARG A 204 -6.93 -10.65 1.91
N MET A 205 -6.02 -10.47 2.88
CA MET A 205 -6.20 -9.44 3.91
C MET A 205 -6.09 -8.02 3.33
N LEU A 206 -5.29 -7.83 2.27
CA LEU A 206 -5.08 -6.53 1.65
C LEU A 206 -6.20 -6.14 0.68
N HIS A 207 -6.92 -7.11 0.10
CA HIS A 207 -7.95 -6.91 -0.91
C HIS A 207 -9.03 -5.87 -0.55
N PRO A 208 -9.56 -5.81 0.70
CA PRO A 208 -10.49 -4.76 1.09
C PRO A 208 -9.94 -3.34 0.91
N PHE A 209 -8.62 -3.15 0.92
CA PHE A 209 -7.96 -1.84 0.85
C PHE A 209 -7.37 -1.53 -0.53
N MET A 210 -6.90 -2.53 -1.27
CA MET A 210 -6.26 -2.40 -2.58
C MET A 210 -6.84 -3.43 -3.57
N LEU A 211 -7.95 -3.10 -4.21
CA LEU A 211 -8.75 -4.07 -4.95
C LEU A 211 -8.10 -4.47 -6.26
N TYR A 212 -7.60 -3.50 -7.04
CA TYR A 212 -7.10 -3.75 -8.38
C TYR A 212 -5.77 -4.50 -8.35
N LEU A 213 -4.87 -4.08 -7.46
CA LEU A 213 -3.56 -4.68 -7.29
C LEU A 213 -3.67 -6.13 -6.78
N THR A 214 -4.55 -6.40 -5.82
CA THR A 214 -4.67 -7.75 -5.26
C THR A 214 -5.49 -8.70 -6.11
N GLU A 215 -6.31 -8.21 -7.03
CA GLU A 215 -6.99 -9.04 -8.03
C GLU A 215 -6.02 -9.48 -9.14
N GLU A 216 -5.07 -8.62 -9.50
CA GLU A 216 -4.06 -8.90 -10.53
C GLU A 216 -2.94 -9.83 -10.02
N LEU A 217 -2.59 -9.73 -8.73
CA LEU A 217 -1.49 -10.48 -8.09
C LEU A 217 -1.95 -11.84 -7.54
#